data_AF-A0A974ZM34-F1
#
_entry.id   AF-A0A974ZM34-F1
#
_cell.length_a   1.000
_cell.length_b   1.000
_cell.length_c   1.000
_cell.angle_alpha   90.00
_cell.angle_beta   90.00
_cell.angle_gamma   90.00
#
_symmetry.space_group_name_H-M   'P 1'
#
loop_
_entity.id
_entity.type
_entity.pdbx_description
1 polymer ?
#
loop_
_entity_poly.entity_id
_entity_poly.type
_entity_poly.pdbx_seq_one_letter_code
_entity_poly.pdbx_strand_id
1 'polypeptide(L)'
;MTTKTITTRQAITREIKSAMGRAEMTQRELATKAGFSASNLSEKMNGKLSFSLEDLLTIAGVLELSLTELLGEALTAQRVPMPSFIEDEKGKKKVAPIGFVPIGTTYEMVAGAGFEPATSGL
;
A
#
# COMPACT_ATOMS: atom_id res chain seq x y z
N MET A 1 -4.49 -23.76 -2.51
CA MET A 1 -4.78 -22.77 -1.47
C MET A 1 -5.08 -21.46 -2.18
N THR A 2 -6.26 -20.87 -2.02
CA THR A 2 -6.64 -19.63 -2.70
C THR A 2 -5.97 -18.46 -2.00
N THR A 3 -4.92 -17.88 -2.59
CA THR A 3 -4.25 -16.70 -2.04
C THR A 3 -5.18 -15.48 -2.16
N LYS A 4 -5.45 -14.84 -1.03
CA LYS A 4 -6.29 -13.64 -0.99
C LYS A 4 -5.51 -12.45 -1.57
N THR A 5 -6.03 -11.85 -2.65
CA THR A 5 -5.51 -10.60 -3.21
C THR A 5 -5.60 -9.48 -2.18
N ILE A 6 -4.56 -8.65 -2.09
CA ILE A 6 -4.49 -7.49 -1.20
C ILE A 6 -4.57 -6.19 -2.00
N THR A 7 -4.98 -5.11 -1.34
CA THR A 7 -5.07 -3.78 -1.96
C THR A 7 -3.70 -3.12 -2.06
N THR A 8 -3.58 -2.06 -2.88
CA THR A 8 -2.37 -1.22 -2.93
C THR A 8 -1.95 -0.71 -1.55
N ARG A 9 -2.91 -0.28 -0.72
CA ARG A 9 -2.64 0.21 0.64
C ARG A 9 -2.01 -0.88 1.52
N GLN A 10 -2.53 -2.09 1.41
CA GLN A 10 -2.01 -3.25 2.14
C GLN A 10 -0.63 -3.66 1.64
N ALA A 11 -0.38 -3.63 0.33
CA ALA A 11 0.93 -3.93 -0.23
C ALA A 11 1.98 -2.92 0.26
N ILE A 12 1.72 -1.61 0.13
CA ILE A 12 2.59 -0.54 0.64
C ILE A 12 2.86 -0.70 2.15
N THR A 13 1.81 -0.99 2.93
CA THR A 13 1.94 -1.21 4.37
C THR A 13 2.86 -2.38 4.71
N ARG A 14 2.80 -3.47 3.93
CA ARG A 14 3.68 -4.64 4.15
C ARG A 14 5.14 -4.29 3.89
N GLU A 15 5.42 -3.51 2.85
CA GLU A 15 6.78 -3.05 2.55
C GLU A 15 7.32 -2.13 3.64
N ILE A 16 6.51 -1.17 4.11
CA ILE A 16 6.87 -0.30 5.25
C ILE A 16 7.14 -1.14 6.51
N LYS A 17 6.29 -2.12 6.84
CA LYS A 17 6.51 -3.01 8.00
C LYS A 17 7.79 -3.84 7.87
N SER A 18 8.08 -4.33 6.67
CA SER A 18 9.32 -5.05 6.38
C SER A 18 10.56 -4.17 6.55
N ALA A 19 10.52 -2.93 6.03
CA ALA A 19 11.58 -1.95 6.21
C ALA A 19 11.79 -1.58 7.69
N MET A 20 10.71 -1.33 8.43
CA MET A 20 10.77 -1.08 9.88
C MET A 20 11.35 -2.27 10.65
N GLY A 21 10.97 -3.51 10.30
CA GLY A 21 11.52 -4.71 10.93
C GLY A 21 13.03 -4.85 10.72
N ARG A 22 13.53 -4.52 9.52
CA ARG A 22 14.98 -4.49 9.22
C ARG A 22 15.71 -3.39 9.98
N ALA A 23 15.05 -2.24 10.21
CA ALA A 23 15.59 -1.11 10.95
C ALA A 23 15.36 -1.21 12.48
N GLU A 24 14.76 -2.31 12.97
CA GLU A 24 14.35 -2.50 14.38
C GLU A 24 13.53 -1.31 14.93
N MET A 25 12.74 -0.66 14.08
CA MET A 25 12.00 0.56 14.41
C MET A 25 10.53 0.26 14.72
N THR A 26 10.03 0.78 15.83
CA THR A 26 8.60 0.66 16.18
C THR A 26 7.74 1.66 15.41
N GLN A 27 6.45 1.37 15.29
CA GLN A 27 5.50 2.30 14.65
C GLN A 27 5.40 3.64 15.40
N ARG A 28 5.58 3.62 16.73
CA ARG A 28 5.59 4.84 17.55
C ARG A 28 6.79 5.72 17.19
N GLU A 29 7.97 5.13 17.07
CA GLU A 29 9.19 5.85 16.69
C GLU A 29 9.08 6.41 15.27
N LEU A 30 8.56 5.62 14.32
CA LEU A 30 8.31 6.10 12.96
C LEU A 30 7.36 7.29 12.97
N ALA A 31 6.24 7.23 13.72
CA ALA A 31 5.30 8.34 13.81
C ALA A 31 5.99 9.61 14.33
N THR A 32 6.75 9.50 15.42
CA THR A 32 7.46 10.63 16.01
C THR A 32 8.50 11.23 15.05
N LYS A 33 9.35 10.38 14.43
CA LYS A 33 10.42 10.84 13.54
C LYS A 33 9.89 11.42 12.22
N ALA A 34 8.80 10.86 11.69
CA ALA A 34 8.22 11.31 10.43
C ALA A 34 7.11 12.38 10.60
N GLY A 35 6.86 12.85 11.82
CA GLY A 35 5.89 13.93 12.09
C GLY A 35 4.42 13.51 11.94
N PHE A 36 4.11 12.22 11.99
CA PHE A 36 2.72 11.74 11.99
C PHE A 36 2.13 11.78 13.40
N SER A 37 0.83 12.03 13.50
CA SER A 37 0.09 11.65 14.71
C SER A 37 0.00 10.12 14.79
N ALA A 38 0.01 9.58 16.01
CA ALA A 38 -0.09 8.13 16.23
C ALA A 38 -1.37 7.53 15.61
N SER A 39 -2.49 8.26 15.71
CA SER A 39 -3.77 7.85 15.10
C SER A 39 -3.67 7.81 13.56
N ASN A 40 -3.13 8.87 12.95
CA ASN A 40 -3.02 8.95 11.49
C ASN A 40 -2.12 7.84 10.92
N LEU A 41 -0.94 7.62 11.51
CA LEU A 41 -0.07 6.53 11.07
C LEU A 41 -0.73 5.16 11.29
N SER A 42 -1.45 4.97 12.40
CA SER A 42 -2.20 3.74 12.66
C SER A 42 -3.26 3.46 11.60
N GLU A 43 -4.04 4.45 11.20
CA GLU A 43 -5.04 4.27 10.15
C GLU A 43 -4.41 3.95 8.79
N LYS A 44 -3.28 4.58 8.44
CA LYS A 44 -2.52 4.25 7.23
C LYS A 44 -1.94 2.83 7.28
N MET A 45 -1.31 2.44 8.39
CA MET A 45 -0.70 1.11 8.61
C MET A 45 -1.73 -0.02 8.77
N ASN A 46 -3.01 0.31 8.91
CA ASN A 46 -4.13 -0.63 8.86
C ASN A 46 -4.83 -0.65 7.49
N GLY A 47 -4.34 0.13 6.52
CA GLY A 47 -4.89 0.23 5.17
C GLY A 47 -6.21 1.00 5.08
N LYS A 48 -6.63 1.69 6.15
CA LYS A 48 -7.83 2.54 6.16
C LYS A 48 -7.58 3.82 5.36
N LEU A 49 -6.42 4.45 5.58
CA LEU A 49 -5.97 5.62 4.82
C LEU A 49 -4.86 5.25 3.84
N SER A 50 -4.77 6.00 2.73
CA SER A 50 -3.65 5.90 1.79
C SER A 50 -2.44 6.68 2.30
N PHE A 51 -1.24 6.25 1.91
CA PHE A 51 -0.04 7.07 1.97
C PHE A 51 0.02 7.97 0.73
N SER A 52 0.34 9.26 0.92
CA SER A 52 0.72 10.16 -0.17
C SER A 52 2.17 9.89 -0.59
N LEU A 53 2.60 10.43 -1.73
CA LEU A 53 4.01 10.37 -2.11
C LEU A 53 4.91 11.09 -1.10
N GLU A 54 4.46 12.22 -0.56
CA GLU A 54 5.17 12.97 0.50
C GLU A 54 5.33 12.13 1.76
N ASP A 55 4.30 11.38 2.16
CA ASP A 55 4.39 10.46 3.30
C ASP A 55 5.47 9.40 3.05
N LEU A 56 5.48 8.80 1.85
CA LEU A 56 6.44 7.75 1.50
C LEU A 56 7.87 8.27 1.45
N LEU A 57 8.10 9.46 0.88
CA LEU A 57 9.42 10.10 0.87
C LEU A 57 9.90 10.43 2.29
N THR A 58 8.99 10.90 3.15
CA THR A 58 9.31 11.19 4.56
C THR A 58 9.71 9.92 5.30
N ILE A 59 8.93 8.84 5.14
CA ILE A 59 9.23 7.53 5.76
C ILE A 59 10.57 6.98 5.23
N ALA A 60 10.82 7.09 3.92
CA ALA A 60 12.07 6.65 3.32
C ALA A 60 13.27 7.39 3.92
N GLY A 61 13.17 8.71 4.07
CA GLY A 61 14.19 9.53 4.71
C GLY A 61 14.44 9.15 6.17
N VAL A 62 13.40 8.86 6.95
CA VAL A 62 13.53 8.42 8.35
C VAL A 62 14.21 7.06 8.47
N LEU A 63 14.01 6.18 7.50
CA LEU A 63 14.59 4.83 7.46
C LEU A 63 15.93 4.78 6.72
N GLU A 64 16.44 5.91 6.23
CA GLU A 64 17.67 6.01 5.42
C GLU A 64 17.64 5.12 4.16
N LEU A 65 16.48 5.05 3.52
CA LEU A 65 16.24 4.27 2.30
C LEU A 65 15.92 5.18 1.13
N SER A 66 16.25 4.75 -0.08
CA SER A 66 15.61 5.27 -1.30
C SER A 66 14.13 4.87 -1.36
N LEU A 67 13.34 5.58 -2.16
CA LEU A 67 11.93 5.22 -2.37
C LEU A 67 11.79 3.80 -2.96
N THR A 68 12.72 3.39 -3.82
CA THR A 68 12.74 2.04 -4.41
C THR A 68 13.07 0.96 -3.38
N GLU A 69 13.99 1.21 -2.44
CA GLU A 69 14.31 0.27 -1.36
C GLU A 69 13.18 0.17 -0.33
N LEU A 70 12.47 1.28 -0.08
CA LEU A 70 11.31 1.29 0.79
C LEU A 70 10.16 0.46 0.21
N LEU A 71 9.85 0.63 -1.09
CA LEU A 71 8.72 -0.03 -1.75
C LEU A 71 9.05 -1.41 -2.30
N GLY A 72 10.32 -1.77 -2.39
CA GLY A 72 10.79 -3.03 -2.93
C GLY A 72 10.58 -3.18 -4.44
N GLU A 73 11.27 -4.15 -5.04
CA GLU A 73 11.18 -4.43 -6.47
C GLU A 73 9.79 -4.91 -6.89
N ALA A 74 9.06 -5.56 -5.97
CA ALA A 74 7.72 -6.05 -6.23
C ALA A 74 6.74 -4.92 -6.63
N LEU A 75 6.91 -3.72 -6.08
CA LEU A 75 6.08 -2.57 -6.41
C LEU A 75 6.68 -1.68 -7.50
N THR A 76 8.00 -1.72 -7.69
CA THR A 76 8.72 -0.72 -8.51
C THR A 76 9.24 -1.26 -9.83
N ALA A 77 9.50 -2.56 -9.95
CA ALA A 77 10.06 -3.19 -11.15
C ALA A 77 9.01 -3.88 -12.03
N GLN A 78 7.80 -4.11 -11.52
CA GLN A 78 6.73 -4.77 -12.28
C GLN A 78 6.02 -3.79 -13.21
N ARG A 79 5.58 -4.31 -14.36
CA ARG A 79 4.70 -3.55 -15.25
C ARG A 79 3.30 -3.49 -14.64
N VAL A 80 2.79 -2.27 -14.48
CA VAL A 80 1.40 -2.05 -14.05
C VAL A 80 0.47 -2.60 -15.14
N PRO A 81 -0.54 -3.42 -14.80
CA PRO A 81 -1.46 -3.97 -15.78
C PRO A 81 -2.34 -2.85 -16.37
N MET A 82 -2.83 -3.08 -17.59
CA MET A 82 -3.71 -2.13 -18.26
C MET A 82 -4.98 -1.91 -17.42
N PRO A 83 -5.46 -0.66 -17.25
CA PRO A 83 -6.65 -0.39 -16.47
C PRO A 83 -7.86 -1.18 -16.98
N SER A 84 -8.55 -1.84 -16.07
CA SER A 84 -9.89 -2.38 -16.30
C SER A 84 -10.93 -1.44 -15.70
N PHE A 85 -12.19 -1.64 -16.06
CA PHE A 85 -13.28 -0.78 -15.62
C PHE A 85 -14.42 -1.61 -15.03
N ILE A 86 -15.07 -1.04 -14.02
CA ILE A 86 -16.27 -1.57 -13.37
C ILE A 86 -17.38 -0.51 -13.48
N GLU A 87 -18.62 -0.95 -13.55
CA GLU A 87 -19.78 -0.06 -13.44
C GLU A 87 -20.20 0.02 -11.98
N ASP A 88 -20.45 1.22 -11.47
CA ASP A 88 -21.07 1.38 -10.16
C ASP A 88 -22.58 1.12 -10.19
N GLU A 89 -23.23 1.09 -9.03
CA GLU A 89 -24.69 0.87 -8.90
C GLU A 89 -25.54 1.89 -9.69
N LYS A 90 -24.94 3.01 -10.13
CA LYS A 90 -25.58 4.07 -10.92
C LYS A 90 -25.18 4.01 -12.40
N GLY A 91 -24.54 2.93 -12.85
CA GLY A 91 -24.10 2.71 -14.24
C GLY A 91 -22.91 3.58 -14.65
N LYS A 92 -22.18 4.20 -13.71
CA LYS A 92 -21.01 5.01 -14.04
C LYS A 92 -19.77 4.13 -14.13
N LYS A 93 -19.07 4.22 -15.27
CA LYS A 93 -17.78 3.58 -15.50
C LYS A 93 -16.72 4.15 -14.54
N LYS A 94 -16.14 3.29 -13.71
CA LYS A 94 -15.03 3.59 -12.80
C LYS A 94 -13.85 2.69 -13.12
N VAL A 95 -12.64 3.21 -12.94
CA VAL A 95 -11.42 2.39 -13.05
C VAL A 95 -11.42 1.39 -11.91
N ALA A 96 -11.23 0.12 -12.24
CA ALA A 96 -11.11 -0.93 -11.26
C ALA A 96 -9.76 -0.79 -10.53
N PRO A 97 -9.70 -1.00 -9.21
CA PRO A 97 -8.45 -0.88 -8.48
C PRO A 97 -7.43 -1.97 -8.89
N ILE A 98 -6.16 -1.66 -8.66
CA ILE A 98 -5.07 -2.63 -8.79
C ILE A 98 -5.02 -3.50 -7.53
N GLY A 99 -5.07 -4.82 -7.74
CA GLY A 99 -4.87 -5.83 -6.71
C GLY A 99 -3.45 -6.40 -6.76
N PHE A 100 -3.03 -6.98 -5.64
CA PHE A 100 -1.73 -7.64 -5.48
C PHE A 100 -1.96 -9.07 -5.01
N VAL A 101 -1.64 -10.06 -5.82
CA VAL A 101 -1.76 -11.48 -5.47
C VAL A 101 -0.45 -11.93 -4.83
N PRO A 102 -0.42 -12.33 -3.54
CA PRO A 102 0.80 -12.81 -2.92
C PRO A 102 1.31 -14.10 -3.59
N ILE A 103 2.58 -14.10 -3.99
CA ILE A 103 3.30 -15.24 -4.56
C ILE A 103 4.60 -15.44 -3.78
N GLY A 104 4.59 -16.36 -2.81
CA GLY A 104 5.70 -16.52 -1.88
C GLY A 104 5.93 -15.25 -1.05
N THR A 105 7.11 -14.65 -1.18
CA THR A 105 7.51 -13.41 -0.47
C THR A 105 7.23 -12.12 -1.26
N THR A 106 6.69 -12.23 -2.48
CA THR A 106 6.42 -11.09 -3.37
C THR A 106 4.95 -11.09 -3.83
N TYR A 107 4.61 -10.26 -4.81
CA TYR A 107 3.26 -10.07 -5.32
C TYR A 107 3.25 -10.12 -6.85
N GLU A 108 2.10 -10.44 -7.43
CA GLU A 108 1.78 -10.16 -8.82
C GLU A 108 0.71 -9.07 -8.87
N MET A 109 0.93 -8.02 -9.67
CA MET A 109 -0.07 -6.97 -9.89
C MET A 109 -1.15 -7.44 -10.86
N VAL A 110 -2.42 -7.30 -10.47
CA VAL A 110 -3.58 -7.66 -11.29
C VAL A 110 -4.59 -6.53 -11.38
N ALA A 111 -5.14 -6.31 -12.56
CA ALA A 111 -6.27 -5.40 -12.74
C ALA A 111 -7.54 -6.10 -12.23
N GLY A 112 -8.25 -5.47 -11.28
CA GLY A 112 -9.20 -6.20 -10.46
C GLY A 112 -10.61 -5.65 -10.45
N ALA A 113 -11.54 -6.29 -11.16
CA ALA A 113 -12.98 -6.10 -10.93
C ALA A 113 -13.40 -6.88 -9.67
N GLY A 114 -14.07 -6.22 -8.72
CA GLY A 114 -14.57 -6.86 -7.49
C GLY A 114 -13.73 -6.63 -6.23
N PHE A 115 -12.74 -5.73 -6.26
CA PHE A 115 -12.14 -5.21 -5.03
C PHE A 115 -12.84 -3.91 -4.68
N GLU A 116 -13.63 -3.92 -3.61
CA GLU A 116 -14.09 -2.67 -3.00
C GLU A 116 -12.86 -1.94 -2.44
N PRO A 117 -12.48 -0.75 -2.93
CA PRO A 117 -11.59 0.08 -2.14
C PRO A 117 -12.28 0.30 -0.80
N ALA A 118 -11.57 0.19 0.32
CA ALA A 118 -12.12 0.57 1.62
C ALA A 118 -12.42 2.08 1.60
N THR A 119 -13.59 2.43 1.09
CA THR A 119 -14.26 3.72 1.12
C THR A 119 -15.63 3.51 1.77
N SER A 120 -15.68 2.71 2.83
CA SER A 120 -16.84 2.68 3.71
C SER A 120 -16.42 3.39 4.99
N GLY A 121 -16.88 4.63 5.14
CA GLY A 121 -16.53 5.54 6.23
C GLY A 121 -16.29 6.97 5.73
N LEU A 122 -17.33 7.57 5.15
CA LEU A 122 -17.59 9.00 5.30
C LEU A 122 -18.44 9.17 6.57
#